data_AF-A0A2T2N655-F1
#
_entry.id   AF-A0A2T2N655-F1
#
_cell.length_a   1.000
_cell.length_b   1.000
_cell.length_c   1.000
_cell.angle_alpha   90.00
_cell.angle_beta   90.00
_cell.angle_gamma   90.00
#
_symmetry.space_group_name_H-M   'P 1'
#
loop_
_entity.id
_entity.type
_entity.pdbx_description
1 polymer ?
#
loop_
_entity_poly.entity_id
_entity_poly.type
_entity_poly.pdbx_seq_one_letter_code
_entity_poly.pdbx_strand_id
1 'polypeptide(L)'
;MLQTTNVKSLQVGVKHKLMGVDADLRFTGIYPTRNSQACEKGWFCPYLFASARTPQIPRANDFSICQFYGPFLSGDYAMAHKLLSESVHTLSMCEANPQVDIGTNRMVILFTGISPYRANMWSTSRRPGCGTLIFHLLDGCPALVVPVTNRAPICAWSPWTLSQMRAAQYALNPQSPGTSGYNPEWQHEQICEWLDTIISTQHLNPAIADKYVDVLGRSVSLVINGALALEKCQPLLGKLDPERAGIVMFRY
;
A
#
# COMPACT_ATOMS: atom_id res chain seq x y z
N MET A 1 -11.82 -18.55 -6.62
CA MET A 1 -10.48 -18.10 -6.20
C MET A 1 -10.11 -16.94 -7.10
N LEU A 2 -9.75 -15.76 -6.55
CA LEU A 2 -9.26 -14.66 -7.39
C LEU A 2 -7.88 -15.05 -7.92
N GLN A 3 -7.70 -15.00 -9.23
CA GLN A 3 -6.43 -15.31 -9.89
C GLN A 3 -6.07 -14.14 -10.78
N THR A 4 -4.81 -13.72 -10.75
CA THR A 4 -4.34 -12.65 -11.62
C THR A 4 -4.19 -13.18 -13.04
N THR A 5 -4.93 -12.58 -13.97
CA THR A 5 -4.87 -12.89 -15.41
C THR A 5 -4.36 -11.71 -16.23
N ASN A 6 -4.35 -10.51 -15.66
CA ASN A 6 -3.93 -9.28 -16.31
C ASN A 6 -3.26 -8.31 -15.34
N VAL A 7 -2.28 -7.55 -15.84
CA VAL A 7 -1.63 -6.45 -15.12
C VAL A 7 -1.89 -5.15 -15.85
N LYS A 8 -2.65 -4.25 -15.22
CA LYS A 8 -2.92 -2.92 -15.73
C LYS A 8 -1.85 -1.94 -15.24
N SER A 9 -1.14 -1.30 -16.16
CA SER A 9 -0.12 -0.31 -15.83
C SER A 9 -0.64 1.11 -16.08
N LEU A 10 -0.60 1.95 -15.06
CA LEU A 10 -1.10 3.32 -15.08
C LEU A 10 0.07 4.29 -14.94
N GLN A 11 0.36 5.06 -15.98
CA GLN A 11 1.29 6.18 -15.85
C GLN A 11 0.58 7.35 -15.18
N VAL A 12 1.06 7.75 -14.00
CA VAL A 12 0.44 8.80 -13.19
C VAL A 12 1.38 9.98 -13.04
N GLY A 13 0.85 11.19 -13.24
CA GLY A 13 1.52 12.45 -12.96
C GLY A 13 0.95 13.11 -11.70
N VAL A 14 1.80 13.37 -10.71
CA VAL A 14 1.46 14.09 -9.47
C VAL A 14 2.03 15.50 -9.55
N LYS A 15 1.17 16.48 -9.86
CA LYS A 15 1.58 17.90 -9.91
C LYS A 15 1.84 18.42 -8.49
N HIS A 16 2.93 19.17 -8.33
CA HIS A 16 3.26 19.81 -7.05
C HIS A 16 4.01 21.13 -7.28
N LYS A 17 3.97 22.01 -6.26
CA LYS A 17 4.83 23.20 -6.18
C LYS A 17 5.91 23.07 -5.10
N LEU A 18 6.00 21.90 -4.47
CA LEU A 18 6.94 21.61 -3.40
C LEU A 18 8.38 21.60 -3.91
N MET A 19 9.30 22.04 -3.04
CA MET A 19 10.73 22.11 -3.31
C MET A 19 11.51 21.31 -2.25
N GLY A 20 11.39 19.97 -2.30
CA GLY A 20 12.19 19.08 -1.43
C GLY A 20 11.85 19.22 0.04
N VAL A 21 10.56 19.29 0.36
CA VAL A 21 10.06 19.39 1.75
C VAL A 21 10.08 18.01 2.39
N ASP A 22 10.44 17.93 3.67
CA ASP A 22 10.38 16.65 4.39
C ASP A 22 8.96 16.11 4.49
N ALA A 23 8.83 14.79 4.31
CA ALA A 23 7.60 14.07 4.54
C ALA A 23 7.41 13.81 6.05
N ASP A 24 6.25 14.16 6.61
CA ASP A 24 5.82 13.76 7.96
C ASP A 24 5.48 12.27 7.93
N LEU A 25 6.52 11.46 8.17
CA LEU A 25 6.40 10.01 8.31
C LEU A 25 6.31 9.62 9.79
N ARG A 26 5.34 8.76 10.10
CA ARG A 26 5.14 8.17 11.43
C ARG A 26 5.04 6.67 11.31
N PHE A 27 5.52 5.96 12.32
CA PHE A 27 5.64 4.50 12.29
C PHE A 27 4.82 3.90 13.43
N THR A 28 4.10 2.82 13.15
CA THR A 28 3.44 1.99 14.18
C THR A 28 4.15 0.66 14.33
N GLY A 29 3.94 -0.04 15.45
CA GLY A 29 4.52 -1.36 15.69
C GLY A 29 6.03 -1.36 15.52
N ILE A 30 6.73 -0.43 16.17
CA ILE A 30 8.17 -0.23 16.02
C ILE A 30 8.92 -1.29 16.82
N TYR A 31 9.89 -1.96 16.19
CA TYR A 31 10.78 -2.91 16.85
C TYR A 31 12.21 -2.82 16.31
N PRO A 32 13.24 -3.25 17.07
CA PRO A 32 14.63 -3.21 16.61
C PRO A 32 14.80 -3.99 15.30
N THR A 33 15.53 -3.40 14.36
CA THR A 33 15.78 -4.06 13.08
C THR A 33 16.69 -5.27 13.25
N ARG A 34 16.43 -6.32 12.47
CA ARG A 34 17.37 -7.44 12.32
C ARG A 34 18.45 -7.15 11.27
N ASN A 35 18.23 -6.18 10.39
CA ASN A 35 19.15 -5.82 9.32
C ASN A 35 19.09 -4.31 9.03
N SER A 36 20.01 -3.55 9.61
CA SER A 36 20.08 -2.09 9.43
C SER A 36 20.49 -1.63 8.01
N GLN A 37 20.92 -2.56 7.15
CA GLN A 37 21.24 -2.28 5.75
C GLN A 37 20.04 -2.55 4.82
N ALA A 38 18.97 -3.18 5.34
CA ALA A 38 17.74 -3.41 4.60
C ALA A 38 17.07 -2.08 4.25
N CYS A 39 16.73 -1.90 2.97
CA CYS A 39 16.08 -0.71 2.43
C CYS A 39 14.63 -0.99 1.97
N GLU A 40 14.21 -2.25 1.97
CA GLU A 40 12.95 -2.76 1.44
C GLU A 40 11.75 -2.20 2.18
N LYS A 41 11.87 -1.92 3.49
CA LYS A 41 10.84 -1.22 4.29
C LYS A 41 10.45 0.15 3.73
N GLY A 42 11.34 0.76 2.95
CA GLY A 42 11.10 1.99 2.21
C GLY A 42 10.66 1.81 0.76
N TRP A 43 10.12 0.65 0.37
CA TRP A 43 9.78 0.37 -1.02
C TRP A 43 8.86 1.42 -1.67
N PHE A 44 8.01 2.08 -0.88
CA PHE A 44 7.09 3.10 -1.36
C PHE A 44 7.66 4.54 -1.32
N CYS A 45 8.85 4.76 -0.75
CA CYS A 45 9.53 6.05 -0.74
C CYS A 45 9.68 6.72 -2.12
N PRO A 46 9.87 5.99 -3.24
CA PRO A 46 9.94 6.61 -4.56
C PRO A 46 8.70 7.42 -4.94
N TYR A 47 7.52 7.07 -4.42
CA TYR A 47 6.30 7.86 -4.61
C TYR A 47 6.44 9.27 -4.01
N LEU A 48 6.90 9.33 -2.75
CA LEU A 48 7.13 10.59 -2.03
C LEU A 48 8.25 11.38 -2.70
N PHE A 49 9.36 10.72 -3.03
CA PHE A 49 10.49 11.34 -3.73
C PHE A 49 10.08 11.99 -5.06
N ALA A 50 9.33 11.27 -5.90
CA ALA A 50 8.87 11.79 -7.18
C ALA A 50 7.96 13.02 -7.02
N SER A 51 7.17 13.05 -5.95
CA SER A 51 6.28 14.17 -5.60
C SER A 51 6.97 15.27 -4.77
N ALA A 52 8.31 15.31 -4.78
CA ALA A 52 9.16 16.27 -4.09
C ALA A 52 8.96 16.35 -2.56
N ARG A 53 8.62 15.21 -1.97
CA ARG A 53 8.53 14.99 -0.53
C ARG A 53 9.67 14.07 -0.11
N THR A 54 10.56 14.53 0.75
CA THR A 54 11.75 13.78 1.16
C THR A 54 11.36 12.78 2.25
N PRO A 55 11.38 11.46 1.98
CA PRO A 55 11.05 10.46 2.98
C PRO A 55 12.27 10.17 3.87
N GLN A 56 12.05 10.04 5.17
CA GLN A 56 13.07 9.63 6.14
C GLN A 56 12.62 8.38 6.88
N ILE A 57 13.31 7.26 6.66
CA ILE A 57 12.99 5.99 7.32
C ILE A 57 14.12 5.59 8.26
N PRO A 58 13.83 5.25 9.53
CA PRO A 58 14.83 4.82 10.48
C PRO A 58 15.47 3.51 10.04
N ARG A 59 16.80 3.47 9.98
CA ARG A 59 17.53 2.23 9.68
C ARG A 59 17.50 1.25 10.84
N ALA A 60 17.65 1.75 12.07
CA ALA A 60 17.77 0.95 13.28
C ALA A 60 16.48 0.24 13.73
N ASN A 61 15.32 0.65 13.20
CA ASN A 61 14.03 0.10 13.58
C ASN A 61 13.26 -0.39 12.36
N ASP A 62 12.57 -1.50 12.51
CA ASP A 62 11.51 -1.93 11.63
C ASP A 62 10.15 -1.52 12.23
N PHE A 63 9.08 -1.60 11.45
CA PHE A 63 7.76 -1.11 11.82
C PHE A 63 6.66 -1.98 11.20
N SER A 64 5.44 -1.88 11.69
CA SER A 64 4.29 -2.58 11.09
C SER A 64 3.68 -1.80 9.93
N ILE A 65 3.49 -0.49 10.09
CA ILE A 65 2.96 0.42 9.08
C ILE A 65 3.75 1.73 9.11
N CYS A 66 4.13 2.21 7.93
CA CYS A 66 4.60 3.58 7.76
C CYS A 66 3.44 4.46 7.28
N GLN A 67 3.25 5.59 7.93
CA GLN A 67 2.14 6.51 7.73
C GLN A 67 2.68 7.87 7.27
N PHE A 68 2.03 8.48 6.28
CA PHE A 68 2.39 9.77 5.72
C PHE A 68 1.28 10.79 5.97
N TYR A 69 1.59 11.86 6.72
CA TYR A 69 0.62 12.89 7.13
C TYR A 69 0.75 14.21 6.38
N GLY A 70 1.86 14.45 5.68
CA GLY A 70 2.01 15.64 4.87
C GLY A 70 3.43 15.90 4.40
N PRO A 71 3.64 16.86 3.49
CA PRO A 71 2.64 17.81 2.99
C PRO A 71 1.64 17.19 2.01
N PHE A 72 0.36 17.55 2.16
CA PHE A 72 -0.72 17.08 1.30
C PHE A 72 -0.66 17.68 -0.11
N LEU A 73 -0.90 16.84 -1.11
CA LEU A 73 -1.12 17.25 -2.49
C LEU A 73 -2.52 16.84 -2.92
N SER A 74 -3.23 17.69 -3.67
CA SER A 74 -4.53 17.33 -4.24
C SER A 74 -4.46 16.08 -5.13
N GLY A 75 -3.28 15.81 -5.71
CA GLY A 75 -3.00 14.59 -6.46
C GLY A 75 -3.05 13.31 -5.63
N ASP A 76 -2.92 13.37 -4.29
CA ASP A 76 -2.96 12.18 -3.43
C ASP A 76 -4.38 11.59 -3.40
N TYR A 77 -5.43 12.43 -3.31
CA TYR A 77 -6.83 11.99 -3.37
C TYR A 77 -7.20 11.52 -4.78
N ALA A 78 -6.80 12.27 -5.80
CA ALA A 78 -7.04 11.88 -7.18
C ALA A 78 -6.38 10.53 -7.52
N MET A 79 -5.22 10.24 -6.93
CA MET A 79 -4.57 8.93 -7.03
C MET A 79 -5.45 7.83 -6.46
N ALA A 80 -5.94 7.99 -5.23
CA ALA A 80 -6.82 7.01 -4.59
C ALA A 80 -8.06 6.71 -5.44
N HIS A 81 -8.73 7.76 -5.94
CA HIS A 81 -9.89 7.62 -6.82
C HIS A 81 -9.54 6.85 -8.09
N LYS A 82 -8.39 7.16 -8.69
CA LYS A 82 -7.95 6.50 -9.92
C LYS A 82 -7.63 5.04 -9.68
N LEU A 83 -6.86 4.71 -8.65
CA LEU A 83 -6.53 3.33 -8.29
C LEU A 83 -7.79 2.52 -7.99
N LEU A 84 -8.74 3.08 -7.26
CA LEU A 84 -10.03 2.44 -6.99
C LEU A 84 -10.84 2.21 -8.27
N SER A 85 -10.98 3.22 -9.12
CA SER A 85 -11.76 3.12 -10.37
C SER A 85 -11.18 2.11 -11.37
N GLU A 86 -9.87 1.83 -11.26
CA GLU A 86 -9.15 0.90 -12.12
C GLU A 86 -8.96 -0.48 -11.46
N SER A 87 -9.43 -0.65 -10.22
CA SER A 87 -9.45 -1.94 -9.53
C SER A 87 -10.63 -2.77 -10.05
N VAL A 88 -10.36 -4.03 -10.41
CA VAL A 88 -11.38 -4.92 -10.99
C VAL A 88 -12.35 -5.44 -9.93
N HIS A 89 -11.86 -5.67 -8.72
CA HIS A 89 -12.63 -6.18 -7.61
C HIS A 89 -12.49 -5.26 -6.40
N THR A 90 -13.62 -4.87 -5.82
CA THR A 90 -13.68 -3.98 -4.66
C THR A 90 -14.46 -4.62 -3.53
N LEU A 91 -13.83 -4.71 -2.36
CA LEU A 91 -14.43 -5.12 -1.09
C LEU A 91 -14.78 -3.85 -0.32
N SER A 92 -16.05 -3.44 -0.34
CA SER A 92 -16.49 -2.17 0.23
C SER A 92 -17.15 -2.37 1.59
N MET A 93 -16.56 -1.79 2.65
CA MET A 93 -17.15 -1.75 4.00
C MET A 93 -18.05 -0.53 4.24
N CYS A 94 -18.03 0.44 3.32
CA CYS A 94 -18.92 1.60 3.26
C CYS A 94 -19.24 1.92 1.79
N GLU A 95 -20.08 2.93 1.52
CA GLU A 95 -20.23 3.46 0.16
C GLU A 95 -18.85 3.89 -0.37
N ALA A 96 -18.42 3.37 -1.52
CA ALA A 96 -17.05 3.55 -2.03
C ALA A 96 -16.92 4.69 -3.03
N ASN A 97 -18.03 5.16 -3.61
CA ASN A 97 -18.05 6.23 -4.59
C ASN A 97 -17.54 7.54 -3.98
N PRO A 98 -16.44 8.12 -4.48
CA PRO A 98 -15.89 9.37 -3.94
C PRO A 98 -16.81 10.59 -4.11
N GLN A 99 -17.83 10.50 -4.97
CA GLN A 99 -18.81 11.58 -5.18
C GLN A 99 -19.93 11.57 -4.13
N VAL A 100 -20.08 10.49 -3.36
CA VAL A 100 -21.09 10.41 -2.31
C VAL A 100 -20.44 10.84 -0.99
N ASP A 101 -21.02 11.85 -0.35
CA ASP A 101 -20.61 12.22 1.01
C ASP A 101 -21.24 11.25 2.01
N ILE A 102 -20.40 10.59 2.82
CA ILE A 102 -20.83 9.73 3.92
C ILE A 102 -20.56 10.37 5.29
N GLY A 103 -20.11 11.62 5.35
CA GLY A 103 -19.75 12.31 6.58
C GLY A 103 -18.33 12.04 7.08
N THR A 104 -17.54 11.21 6.37
CA THR A 104 -16.14 10.92 6.71
C THR A 104 -15.31 10.55 5.48
N ASN A 105 -13.98 10.66 5.60
CA ASN A 105 -13.06 10.17 4.55
C ASN A 105 -13.09 8.64 4.48
N ARG A 106 -12.56 8.11 3.38
CA ARG A 106 -12.36 6.69 3.12
C ARG A 106 -10.89 6.39 2.98
N MET A 107 -10.57 5.12 3.04
CA MET A 107 -9.25 4.62 2.69
C MET A 107 -9.41 3.44 1.75
N VAL A 108 -8.70 3.49 0.62
CA VAL A 108 -8.53 2.35 -0.26
C VAL A 108 -7.22 1.64 0.11
N ILE A 109 -7.31 0.35 0.38
CA ILE A 109 -6.20 -0.56 0.69
C ILE A 109 -6.07 -1.53 -0.48
N LEU A 110 -4.91 -1.59 -1.11
CA LEU A 110 -4.69 -2.50 -2.24
C LEU A 110 -3.23 -2.95 -2.30
N PHE A 111 -3.01 -4.06 -2.98
CA PHE A 111 -1.69 -4.46 -3.40
C PHE A 111 -1.36 -3.81 -4.76
N THR A 112 -0.19 -3.19 -4.87
CA THR A 112 0.27 -2.57 -6.13
C THR A 112 1.79 -2.63 -6.24
N GLY A 113 2.30 -2.50 -7.47
CA GLY A 113 3.71 -2.20 -7.71
C GLY A 113 3.92 -0.82 -8.29
N ILE A 114 5.09 -0.25 -8.06
CA ILE A 114 5.51 1.01 -8.68
C ILE A 114 6.76 0.80 -9.53
N SER A 115 6.81 1.51 -10.66
CA SER A 115 7.98 1.55 -11.54
C SER A 115 8.36 3.01 -11.88
N PRO A 116 9.65 3.28 -12.15
CA PRO A 116 10.09 4.58 -12.57
C PRO A 116 9.51 4.93 -13.95
N TYR A 117 9.38 6.22 -14.24
CA TYR A 117 8.77 6.71 -15.48
C TYR A 117 9.53 6.27 -16.73
N ARG A 118 10.87 6.29 -16.73
CA ARG A 118 11.67 5.90 -17.88
C ARG A 118 13.02 5.27 -17.50
N ALA A 119 13.51 4.43 -18.41
CA ALA A 119 14.86 3.87 -18.38
C ALA A 119 15.27 3.20 -17.06
N ASN A 120 14.31 2.64 -16.31
CA ASN A 120 14.53 2.02 -15.00
C ASN A 120 15.25 2.92 -13.98
N MET A 121 15.14 4.25 -14.12
CA MET A 121 15.82 5.23 -13.26
C MET A 121 14.83 6.07 -12.44
N TRP A 122 14.81 5.90 -11.12
CA TRP A 122 13.93 6.66 -10.21
C TRP A 122 14.16 8.17 -10.21
N SER A 123 15.39 8.62 -10.51
CA SER A 123 15.70 10.04 -10.68
C SER A 123 14.87 10.70 -11.79
N THR A 124 14.44 9.92 -12.79
CA THR A 124 13.62 10.42 -13.91
C THR A 124 12.15 10.60 -13.57
N SER A 125 11.71 10.03 -12.43
CA SER A 125 10.35 10.19 -11.93
C SER A 125 10.13 11.53 -11.26
N ARG A 126 11.18 12.21 -10.81
CA ARG A 126 11.08 13.57 -10.27
C ARG A 126 11.33 14.57 -11.39
N ARG A 127 10.28 15.28 -11.82
CA ARG A 127 10.38 16.35 -12.84
C ARG A 127 10.01 17.69 -12.20
N PRO A 128 10.51 18.82 -12.72
CA PRO A 128 10.10 20.14 -12.22
C PRO A 128 8.57 20.28 -12.22
N GLY A 129 8.01 20.54 -11.04
CA GLY A 129 6.57 20.72 -10.84
C GLY A 129 5.69 19.47 -10.99
N CYS A 130 6.27 18.29 -11.20
CA CYS A 130 5.51 17.06 -11.43
C CYS A 130 6.32 15.78 -11.12
N GLY A 131 5.80 14.94 -10.25
CA GLY A 131 6.24 13.54 -10.11
C GLY A 131 5.58 12.67 -11.16
N THR A 132 6.29 11.70 -11.74
CA THR A 132 5.71 10.76 -12.70
C THR A 132 6.19 9.35 -12.46
N LEU A 133 5.25 8.44 -12.30
CA LEU A 133 5.47 7.06 -11.89
C LEU A 133 4.50 6.15 -12.63
N ILE A 134 4.80 4.87 -12.67
CA ILE A 134 3.88 3.86 -13.19
C ILE A 134 3.39 3.04 -12.01
N PHE A 135 2.06 2.92 -11.85
CA PHE A 135 1.42 2.00 -10.91
C PHE A 135 0.98 0.74 -11.65
N HIS A 136 1.14 -0.41 -11.02
CA HIS A 136 0.73 -1.70 -11.55
C HIS A 136 -0.41 -2.25 -10.68
N LEU A 137 -1.58 -2.40 -11.28
CA LEU A 137 -2.76 -3.01 -10.67
C LEU A 137 -2.93 -4.42 -11.23
N LEU A 138 -3.25 -5.35 -10.34
CA LEU A 138 -3.35 -6.77 -10.65
C LEU A 138 -4.81 -7.18 -10.42
N ASP A 139 -5.45 -7.70 -11.46
CA ASP A 139 -6.88 -8.03 -11.44
C ASP A 139 -7.23 -9.12 -10.40
N GLY A 140 -6.29 -9.98 -10.03
CA GLY A 140 -6.46 -10.96 -8.96
C GLY A 140 -6.28 -10.42 -7.54
N CYS A 141 -5.90 -9.14 -7.37
CA CYS A 141 -5.76 -8.48 -6.08
C CYS A 141 -6.94 -7.51 -5.86
N PRO A 142 -7.85 -7.77 -4.91
CA PRO A 142 -8.96 -6.86 -4.66
C PRO A 142 -8.47 -5.58 -3.96
N ALA A 143 -9.21 -4.48 -4.17
CA ALA A 143 -9.10 -3.28 -3.35
C ALA A 143 -10.12 -3.33 -2.21
N LEU A 144 -9.70 -3.02 -0.99
CA LEU A 144 -10.56 -2.88 0.18
C LEU A 144 -10.84 -1.40 0.45
N VAL A 145 -12.10 -1.03 0.63
CA VAL A 145 -12.50 0.34 0.99
C VAL A 145 -13.11 0.34 2.39
N VAL A 146 -12.54 1.16 3.27
CA VAL A 146 -13.03 1.33 4.66
C VAL A 146 -13.29 2.82 4.96
N PRO A 147 -14.31 3.14 5.79
CA PRO A 147 -14.50 4.49 6.29
C PRO A 147 -13.45 4.78 7.36
N VAL A 148 -12.83 5.97 7.32
CA VAL A 148 -11.76 6.34 8.25
C VAL A 148 -12.00 7.70 8.90
N THR A 149 -11.55 7.84 10.14
CA THR A 149 -11.61 9.09 10.91
C THR A 149 -10.64 10.14 10.35
N ASN A 150 -10.76 11.39 10.84
CA ASN A 150 -9.83 12.47 10.53
C ASN A 150 -8.38 12.22 11.00
N ARG A 151 -8.14 11.19 11.83
CA ARG A 151 -6.82 10.76 12.26
C ARG A 151 -6.07 9.94 11.21
N ALA A 152 -6.75 9.45 10.17
CA ALA A 152 -6.12 8.63 9.16
C ALA A 152 -5.06 9.41 8.37
N PRO A 153 -3.89 8.82 8.07
CA PRO A 153 -2.87 9.47 7.25
C PRO A 153 -3.36 9.67 5.81
N ILE A 154 -2.65 10.51 5.05
CA ILE A 154 -2.92 10.70 3.61
C ILE A 154 -2.64 9.41 2.85
N CYS A 155 -1.53 8.76 3.19
CA CYS A 155 -1.12 7.48 2.64
C CYS A 155 -0.41 6.66 3.71
N ALA A 156 -0.47 5.34 3.62
CA ALA A 156 0.31 4.44 4.44
C ALA A 156 0.74 3.21 3.63
N TRP A 157 1.71 2.46 4.11
CA TRP A 157 2.09 1.18 3.51
C TRP A 157 2.64 0.20 4.56
N SER A 158 2.44 -1.08 4.27
CA SER A 158 3.15 -2.18 4.93
C SER A 158 4.59 -2.24 4.41
N PRO A 159 5.61 -2.48 5.26
CA PRO A 159 7.01 -2.57 4.82
C PRO A 159 7.29 -3.82 3.97
N TRP A 160 6.40 -4.79 3.98
CA TRP A 160 6.58 -6.08 3.31
C TRP A 160 6.43 -5.95 1.80
N THR A 161 7.45 -6.41 1.08
CA THR A 161 7.50 -6.41 -0.38
C THR A 161 7.11 -7.77 -0.95
N LEU A 162 6.71 -7.79 -2.23
CA LEU A 162 6.45 -9.03 -2.96
C LEU A 162 7.68 -9.95 -3.00
N SER A 163 8.89 -9.38 -3.05
CA SER A 163 10.14 -10.14 -2.99
C SER A 163 10.23 -10.96 -1.70
N GLN A 164 9.91 -10.34 -0.55
CA GLN A 164 9.89 -11.01 0.75
C GLN A 164 8.75 -12.03 0.87
N MET A 165 7.57 -11.69 0.36
CA MET A 165 6.43 -12.61 0.30
C MET A 165 6.79 -13.91 -0.43
N ARG A 166 7.43 -13.80 -1.60
CA ARG A 166 7.88 -14.95 -2.39
C ARG A 166 8.99 -15.72 -1.70
N ALA A 167 9.98 -15.02 -1.15
CA ALA A 167 11.10 -15.67 -0.47
C ALA A 167 10.61 -16.55 0.70
N ALA A 168 9.60 -16.11 1.44
CA ALA A 168 8.98 -16.89 2.50
C ALA A 168 8.23 -18.14 1.99
N GLN A 169 7.58 -18.07 0.82
CA GLN A 169 6.87 -19.23 0.23
C GLN A 169 7.83 -20.38 -0.14
N TYR A 170 9.07 -20.06 -0.53
CA TYR A 170 10.08 -21.05 -0.91
C TYR A 170 11.07 -21.40 0.23
N ALA A 171 10.89 -20.83 1.42
CA ALA A 171 11.79 -21.08 2.54
C ALA A 171 11.64 -22.53 3.04
N LEU A 172 12.65 -23.37 2.80
CA LEU A 172 12.73 -24.74 3.34
C LEU A 172 12.75 -24.76 4.88
N ASN A 173 13.26 -23.68 5.51
CA ASN A 173 13.27 -23.47 6.95
C ASN A 173 12.93 -21.98 7.25
N PRO A 174 11.68 -21.65 7.63
CA PRO A 174 11.24 -20.27 7.84
C PRO A 174 11.91 -19.55 9.04
N GLN A 175 12.70 -20.24 9.85
CA GLN A 175 13.38 -19.70 11.03
C GLN A 175 14.89 -19.49 10.86
N SER A 176 15.47 -19.74 9.68
CA SER A 176 16.92 -19.55 9.48
C SER A 176 17.33 -18.06 9.53
N PRO A 177 18.50 -17.72 10.08
CA PRO A 177 19.05 -16.37 9.99
C PRO A 177 19.32 -16.05 8.51
N GLY A 178 18.64 -15.05 7.96
CA GLY A 178 18.76 -14.65 6.55
C GLY A 178 17.58 -15.03 5.65
N THR A 179 16.65 -15.86 6.12
CA THR A 179 15.32 -15.98 5.47
C THR A 179 14.50 -14.73 5.77
N SER A 180 13.86 -14.17 4.74
CA SER A 180 12.95 -13.04 4.89
C SER A 180 11.91 -13.44 5.94
N GLY A 181 11.94 -12.81 7.12
CA GLY A 181 11.08 -13.12 8.26
C GLY A 181 9.61 -12.73 8.06
N TYR A 182 9.17 -12.71 6.80
CA TYR A 182 7.80 -12.46 6.41
C TYR A 182 6.91 -13.61 6.86
N ASN A 183 5.81 -13.27 7.51
CA ASN A 183 4.75 -14.18 7.89
C ASN A 183 3.41 -13.49 7.54
N PRO A 184 2.53 -14.14 6.74
CA PRO A 184 1.30 -13.52 6.27
C PRO A 184 0.28 -13.29 7.39
N GLU A 185 0.22 -14.16 8.40
CA GLU A 185 -0.62 -13.95 9.60
C GLU A 185 -0.15 -12.73 10.38
N TRP A 186 1.16 -12.54 10.51
CA TRP A 186 1.74 -11.39 11.19
C TRP A 186 1.47 -10.09 10.44
N GLN A 187 1.61 -10.07 9.10
CA GLN A 187 1.21 -8.91 8.30
C GLN A 187 -0.30 -8.63 8.44
N HIS A 188 -1.13 -9.67 8.43
CA HIS A 188 -2.57 -9.54 8.62
C HIS A 188 -2.88 -8.87 9.97
N GLU A 189 -2.34 -9.38 11.07
CA GLU A 189 -2.54 -8.85 12.41
C GLU A 189 -2.11 -7.39 12.49
N GLN A 190 -0.94 -7.07 11.96
CA GLN A 190 -0.39 -5.71 11.90
C GLN A 190 -1.29 -4.72 11.14
N ILE A 191 -1.86 -5.14 10.01
CA ILE A 191 -2.77 -4.29 9.21
C ILE A 191 -4.09 -4.12 9.95
N CYS A 192 -4.68 -5.20 10.48
CA CYS A 192 -5.96 -5.14 11.21
C CYS A 192 -5.86 -4.28 12.46
N GLU A 193 -4.83 -4.49 13.29
CA GLU A 193 -4.58 -3.70 14.51
C GLU A 193 -4.44 -2.21 14.18
N TRP A 194 -3.67 -1.87 13.14
CA TRP A 194 -3.55 -0.48 12.72
C TRP A 194 -4.86 0.10 12.19
N LEU A 195 -5.60 -0.65 11.36
CA LEU A 195 -6.89 -0.21 10.81
C LEU A 195 -7.92 0.07 11.90
N ASP A 196 -7.98 -0.74 12.96
CA ASP A 196 -8.87 -0.51 14.11
C ASP A 196 -8.64 0.85 14.79
N THR A 197 -7.43 1.42 14.70
CA THR A 197 -7.14 2.74 15.27
C THR A 197 -7.71 3.90 14.44
N ILE A 198 -7.97 3.68 13.15
CA ILE A 198 -8.37 4.75 12.22
C ILE A 198 -9.76 4.56 11.62
N ILE A 199 -10.34 3.36 11.62
CA ILE A 199 -11.67 3.09 11.07
C ILE A 199 -12.75 3.88 11.81
N SER A 200 -13.70 4.43 11.05
CA SER A 200 -14.87 5.07 11.60
C SER A 200 -16.05 4.09 11.64
N THR A 201 -16.28 3.46 12.78
CA THR A 201 -17.30 2.42 12.95
C THR A 201 -18.72 2.91 12.71
N GLN A 202 -19.00 4.18 12.98
CA GLN A 202 -20.31 4.83 12.77
C GLN A 202 -20.70 4.93 11.28
N HIS A 203 -19.72 4.91 10.39
CA HIS A 203 -19.91 5.07 8.94
C HIS A 203 -19.76 3.76 8.17
N LEU A 204 -19.66 2.63 8.87
CA LEU A 204 -19.71 1.31 8.26
C LEU A 204 -21.08 1.06 7.64
N ASN A 205 -21.12 0.21 6.61
CA ASN A 205 -22.38 -0.30 6.09
C ASN A 205 -23.15 -1.01 7.23
N PRO A 206 -24.41 -0.62 7.51
CA PRO A 206 -25.19 -1.22 8.59
C PRO A 206 -25.28 -2.75 8.53
N ALA A 207 -25.21 -3.34 7.33
CA ALA A 207 -25.26 -4.79 7.14
C ALA A 207 -24.05 -5.56 7.72
N ILE A 208 -22.93 -4.88 7.97
CA ILE A 208 -21.70 -5.49 8.49
C ILE A 208 -21.26 -4.93 9.83
N ALA A 209 -21.95 -3.91 10.38
CA ALA A 209 -21.52 -3.19 11.58
C ALA A 209 -21.30 -4.14 12.77
N ASP A 210 -22.23 -5.07 13.02
CA ASP A 210 -22.16 -6.03 14.14
C ASP A 210 -21.08 -7.12 13.95
N LYS A 211 -20.56 -7.28 12.73
CA LYS A 211 -19.57 -8.31 12.36
C LYS A 211 -18.32 -7.71 11.75
N TYR A 212 -18.08 -6.41 11.99
CA TYR A 212 -17.10 -5.67 11.20
C TYR A 212 -15.68 -6.23 11.39
N VAL A 213 -15.33 -6.72 12.58
CA VAL A 213 -14.02 -7.31 12.87
C VAL A 213 -13.76 -8.53 11.99
N ASP A 214 -14.73 -9.46 11.94
CA ASP A 214 -14.63 -10.66 11.10
C ASP A 214 -14.56 -10.32 9.60
N VAL A 215 -15.38 -9.36 9.17
CA VAL A 215 -15.42 -8.91 7.77
C VAL A 215 -14.13 -8.19 7.39
N LEU A 216 -13.60 -7.35 8.27
CA LEU A 216 -12.34 -6.64 8.09
C LEU A 216 -11.19 -7.65 7.97
N GLY A 217 -11.07 -8.57 8.92
CA GLY A 217 -10.04 -9.61 8.90
C GLY A 217 -10.09 -10.42 7.60
N ARG A 218 -11.27 -10.91 7.21
CA ARG A 218 -11.42 -11.65 5.94
C ARG A 218 -11.04 -10.81 4.72
N SER A 219 -11.42 -9.53 4.71
CA SER A 219 -11.11 -8.63 3.60
C SER A 219 -9.61 -8.34 3.49
N VAL A 220 -8.93 -8.09 4.61
CA VAL A 220 -7.46 -7.93 4.66
C VAL A 220 -6.77 -9.21 4.21
N SER A 221 -7.23 -10.38 4.66
CA SER A 221 -6.73 -11.68 4.19
C SER A 221 -6.90 -11.85 2.69
N LEU A 222 -8.02 -11.41 2.09
CA LEU A 222 -8.21 -11.48 0.64
C LEU A 222 -7.23 -10.61 -0.13
N VAL A 223 -6.89 -9.42 0.38
CA VAL A 223 -5.85 -8.56 -0.22
C VAL A 223 -4.47 -9.24 -0.16
N ILE A 224 -4.08 -9.76 1.01
CA ILE A 224 -2.79 -10.45 1.21
C ILE A 224 -2.71 -11.72 0.36
N ASN A 225 -3.77 -12.53 0.36
CA ASN A 225 -3.83 -13.77 -0.42
C ASN A 225 -3.80 -13.50 -1.93
N GLY A 226 -4.39 -12.40 -2.39
CA GLY A 226 -4.25 -11.95 -3.77
C GLY A 226 -2.78 -11.74 -4.15
N ALA A 227 -2.00 -11.09 -3.27
CA ALA A 227 -0.57 -10.87 -3.45
C ALA A 227 0.25 -12.18 -3.43
N LEU A 228 -0.05 -13.08 -2.49
CA LEU A 228 0.61 -14.39 -2.39
C LEU A 228 0.33 -15.29 -3.60
N ALA A 229 -0.86 -15.16 -4.21
CA ALA A 229 -1.23 -15.94 -5.39
C ALA A 229 -0.46 -15.51 -6.67
N LEU A 230 0.20 -14.35 -6.67
CA LEU A 230 0.95 -13.83 -7.82
C LEU A 230 2.15 -14.70 -8.21
N GLU A 231 2.63 -15.55 -7.31
CA GLU A 231 3.65 -16.56 -7.59
C GLU A 231 3.29 -17.40 -8.82
N LYS A 232 2.00 -17.77 -8.96
CA LYS A 232 1.50 -18.59 -10.07
C LYS A 232 1.36 -17.83 -11.38
N CYS A 233 1.60 -16.51 -11.36
CA CYS A 233 1.36 -15.60 -12.47
C CYS A 233 2.65 -14.98 -13.02
N GLN A 234 3.83 -15.51 -12.68
CA GLN A 234 5.13 -14.91 -13.05
C GLN A 234 5.26 -14.43 -14.51
N PRO A 235 4.84 -15.20 -15.55
CA PRO A 235 4.92 -14.73 -16.93
C PRO A 235 4.13 -13.44 -17.20
N LEU A 236 3.03 -13.20 -16.45
CA LEU A 236 2.15 -12.04 -16.60
C LEU A 236 2.67 -10.80 -15.87
N LEU A 237 3.57 -10.97 -14.90
CA LEU A 237 4.05 -9.87 -14.06
C LEU A 237 5.04 -8.96 -14.81
N GLY A 238 5.63 -9.45 -15.91
CA GLY A 238 6.41 -8.64 -16.85
C GLY A 238 7.47 -7.77 -16.17
N LYS A 239 7.29 -6.45 -16.21
CA LYS A 239 8.22 -5.43 -15.66
C LYS A 239 7.96 -5.07 -14.20
N LEU A 240 7.07 -5.77 -13.50
CA LEU A 240 6.79 -5.53 -12.09
C LEU A 240 8.06 -5.81 -11.27
N ASP A 241 8.58 -4.79 -10.61
CA ASP A 241 9.68 -4.93 -9.66
C ASP A 241 9.14 -5.45 -8.31
N PRO A 242 9.49 -6.69 -7.90
CA PRO A 242 8.99 -7.27 -6.66
C PRO A 242 9.53 -6.58 -5.40
N GLU A 243 10.63 -5.82 -5.46
CA GLU A 243 11.13 -5.01 -4.34
C GLU A 243 10.41 -3.66 -4.23
N ARG A 244 9.53 -3.36 -5.19
CA ARG A 244 8.75 -2.13 -5.30
C ARG A 244 7.26 -2.42 -5.45
N ALA A 245 6.83 -3.59 -4.96
CA ALA A 245 5.44 -3.99 -4.90
C ALA A 245 5.08 -4.45 -3.49
N GLY A 246 3.92 -4.03 -3.01
CA GLY A 246 3.46 -4.27 -1.65
C GLY A 246 2.04 -3.71 -1.42
N ILE A 247 1.59 -3.77 -0.17
CA ILE A 247 0.28 -3.23 0.23
C ILE A 247 0.43 -1.75 0.57
N VAL A 248 -0.37 -0.92 -0.10
CA VAL A 248 -0.47 0.53 0.12
C VAL A 248 -1.90 0.91 0.47
N MET A 249 -2.03 1.99 1.23
CA MET A 249 -3.29 2.56 1.65
C MET A 249 -3.33 4.04 1.27
N PHE A 250 -4.42 4.50 0.66
CA PHE A 250 -4.62 5.90 0.32
C PHE A 250 -5.94 6.42 0.85
N ARG A 251 -5.91 7.56 1.53
CA ARG A 251 -7.10 8.25 2.01
C ARG A 251 -7.72 9.09 0.89
N TYR A 252 -9.05 9.15 0.85
CA TYR A 252 -9.82 9.98 -0.09
C TYR A 252 -11.19 10.38 0.44
#